data_AF-A0A8X7N926-F1
#
_entry.id   AF-A0A8X7N926-F1
#
_cell.length_a   1.000
_cell.length_b   1.000
_cell.length_c   1.000
_cell.angle_alpha   90.00
_cell.angle_beta   90.00
_cell.angle_gamma   90.00
#
_symmetry.space_group_name_H-M   'P 1'
#
loop_
_entity.id
_entity.type
_entity.pdbx_description
1 polymer ?
#
loop_
_entity_poly.entity_id
_entity_poly.type
_entity_poly.pdbx_seq_one_letter_code
_entity_poly.pdbx_strand_id
1 'polypeptide(L)'
;MSSSAEASLAGASTQTGPRPPAGYVALKVSPSDVLLELTISNKCGQAFRWRSVQVWEPRSVAPKAKEESTWPQVKKEDCDGLKQGGEGKEFSPEGVEEQTEWSLCLSDRVVLVRQDTEQGYLYHRTLLPSPNRESGDLTPVLTEPTSLAAQETTQWLTDYLSLRVPVTELTSHWCSRDPVFAKHSPRFTGLRMLRQDPFECLLAFICSSNNNIARIGQMVSKLCTAFTPPLLEYTWPPPPRSVSAPSSNGTEHSAAADLPLRFVYHPFPSAARLTEDGVEQLLRELGFGYRAKYLAGTAKMLCAAHPRPEEPAFSSRPLALDQYDSLTASRLTLDGIVPRTDLTPALDVEARPRVKRRRTEPVENVETAPSQHSVSSFLASLRNMPYAAARENLIQFPGVGPKVADCVLLMSMDQPSSIPVDRHVFNFAERWYGMRGASTRGHKGYEEVASKLRDIWGAWAGWAHSVLFTAELRAFAEFGQPSLVKKEEQGDRAVPVAKRPLLQQAKSAPAAVKVEAKQPGLAFSSTVNASVKGSVSKAASSSMAERVKGRRSRVI
;
A
#
# COMPACT_ATOMS: atom_id res chain seq x y z
N MET A 1 11.18 -62.67 14.20
CA MET A 1 12.49 -62.06 13.92
C MET A 1 12.23 -61.02 12.82
N SER A 2 12.04 -59.74 13.16
CA SER A 2 13.12 -58.74 13.41
C SER A 2 13.87 -58.43 12.10
N SER A 3 14.07 -57.20 11.61
CA SER A 3 14.01 -55.84 12.15
C SER A 3 13.76 -54.88 10.97
N SER A 4 12.88 -53.88 11.07
CA SER A 4 13.21 -52.45 11.27
C SER A 4 14.47 -51.92 10.56
N ALA A 5 14.24 -50.94 9.68
CA ALA A 5 15.19 -49.88 9.31
C ALA A 5 14.42 -48.57 9.09
N GLU A 6 13.89 -48.01 10.19
CA GLU A 6 13.85 -46.57 10.36
C GLU A 6 15.30 -46.09 10.57
N ALA A 7 15.77 -45.14 9.77
CA ALA A 7 16.97 -44.38 10.07
C ALA A 7 16.92 -43.00 9.41
N SER A 8 16.51 -42.02 10.21
CA SER A 8 17.13 -40.69 10.33
C SER A 8 17.40 -39.88 9.06
N LEU A 9 16.46 -39.00 8.73
CA LEU A 9 16.75 -37.71 8.07
C LEU A 9 16.57 -36.57 9.09
N ALA A 10 17.26 -36.67 10.22
CA ALA A 10 17.56 -35.52 11.07
C ALA A 10 18.86 -34.88 10.57
N GLY A 11 18.80 -34.27 9.39
CA GLY A 11 19.84 -33.37 8.91
C GLY A 11 19.59 -31.98 9.50
N ALA A 12 20.13 -31.72 10.69
CA ALA A 12 20.25 -30.36 11.21
C ALA A 12 21.19 -29.58 10.27
N SER A 13 20.62 -29.00 9.22
CA SER A 13 21.24 -27.92 8.45
C SER A 13 21.48 -26.79 9.44
N THR A 14 22.73 -26.64 9.89
CA THR A 14 23.21 -25.42 10.54
C THR A 14 22.88 -24.24 9.62
N GLN A 15 21.82 -23.49 9.94
CA GLN A 15 21.51 -22.24 9.26
C GLN A 15 22.70 -21.30 9.47
N THR A 16 23.52 -21.12 8.43
CA THR A 16 24.66 -20.20 8.42
C THR A 16 24.22 -18.73 8.25
N GLY A 17 23.08 -18.37 8.84
CA GLY A 17 22.47 -17.04 8.74
C GLY A 17 22.38 -16.34 10.10
N PRO A 18 22.07 -15.03 10.12
CA PRO A 18 21.78 -14.32 11.35
C PRO A 18 20.70 -15.04 12.16
N ARG A 19 20.87 -15.05 13.48
CA ARG A 19 19.85 -15.56 14.38
C ARG A 19 18.65 -14.59 14.33
N PRO A 20 17.45 -15.04 13.94
CA PRO A 20 16.28 -14.17 13.92
C PRO A 20 15.93 -13.69 15.33
N PRO A 21 15.21 -12.56 15.46
CA PRO A 21 14.63 -12.15 16.73
C PRO A 21 13.81 -13.27 17.37
N ALA A 22 13.71 -13.27 18.70
CA ALA A 22 13.04 -14.35 19.42
C ALA A 22 11.58 -14.52 18.98
N GLY A 23 11.23 -15.75 18.55
CA GLY A 23 9.89 -16.07 18.05
C GLY A 23 9.62 -15.68 16.59
N TYR A 24 10.62 -15.22 15.84
CA TYR A 24 10.50 -14.94 14.41
C TYR A 24 11.07 -16.08 13.57
N VAL A 25 10.47 -16.28 12.40
CA VAL A 25 10.96 -17.13 11.32
C VAL A 25 11.78 -16.27 10.36
N ALA A 26 12.94 -16.77 9.93
CA ALA A 26 13.79 -16.12 8.93
C ALA A 26 13.45 -16.61 7.52
N LEU A 27 13.31 -15.67 6.60
CA LEU A 27 13.12 -15.89 5.17
C LEU A 27 14.21 -15.13 4.41
N LYS A 28 15.09 -15.83 3.71
CA LYS A 28 16.19 -15.21 2.96
C LYS A 28 15.65 -14.53 1.70
N VAL A 29 15.74 -13.21 1.65
CA VAL A 29 15.29 -12.40 0.50
C VAL A 29 16.17 -11.15 0.38
N SER A 30 16.79 -10.97 -0.78
CA SER A 30 17.64 -9.80 -1.02
C SER A 30 16.81 -8.50 -1.03
N PRO A 31 17.34 -7.37 -0.53
CA PRO A 31 16.70 -6.06 -0.72
C PRO A 31 16.53 -5.69 -2.20
N SER A 32 17.32 -6.30 -3.11
CA SER A 32 17.16 -6.12 -4.55
C SER A 32 15.93 -6.83 -5.14
N ASP A 33 15.42 -7.83 -4.44
CA ASP A 33 14.20 -8.57 -4.81
C ASP A 33 12.97 -7.99 -4.11
N VAL A 34 13.06 -7.66 -2.82
CA VAL A 34 11.97 -6.98 -2.10
C VAL A 34 12.47 -5.88 -1.18
N LEU A 35 11.81 -4.73 -1.21
CA LEU A 35 11.96 -3.67 -0.22
C LEU A 35 10.58 -3.31 0.35
N LEU A 36 10.38 -3.59 1.64
CA LEU A 36 9.07 -3.44 2.29
C LEU A 36 8.58 -1.99 2.26
N GLU A 37 9.48 -1.02 2.41
CA GLU A 37 9.10 0.41 2.38
C GLU A 37 8.50 0.82 1.02
N LEU A 38 9.01 0.28 -0.09
CA LEU A 38 8.44 0.52 -1.41
C LEU A 38 7.18 -0.31 -1.68
N THR A 39 7.11 -1.51 -1.11
CA THR A 39 6.10 -2.51 -1.48
C THR A 39 4.83 -2.44 -0.62
N ILE A 40 4.95 -2.28 0.69
CA ILE A 40 3.82 -2.37 1.64
C ILE A 40 3.55 -1.09 2.42
N SER A 41 4.35 -0.02 2.25
CA SER A 41 4.10 1.23 2.96
C SER A 41 2.73 1.83 2.62
N ASN A 42 2.18 2.61 3.54
CA ASN A 42 0.95 3.37 3.30
C ASN A 42 1.09 4.49 2.24
N LYS A 43 2.24 4.57 1.56
CA LYS A 43 2.56 5.52 0.48
C LYS A 43 2.59 4.86 -0.90
N CYS A 44 2.71 3.53 -0.98
CA CYS A 44 2.94 2.80 -2.24
C CYS A 44 1.73 2.78 -3.20
N GLY A 45 0.52 3.04 -2.70
CA GLY A 45 -0.70 3.08 -3.53
C GLY A 45 -1.26 1.71 -3.93
N GLN A 46 -0.65 0.60 -3.49
CA GLN A 46 -1.19 -0.76 -3.63
C GLN A 46 -1.75 -1.34 -2.32
N ALA A 47 -1.09 -1.06 -1.18
CA ALA A 47 -1.47 -1.61 0.12
C ALA A 47 -2.01 -0.53 1.05
N PHE A 48 -3.11 -0.83 1.77
CA PHE A 48 -3.81 0.16 2.60
C PHE A 48 -4.00 -0.26 4.07
N ARG A 49 -3.65 -1.50 4.43
CA ARG A 49 -3.86 -2.06 5.78
C ARG A 49 -2.60 -2.36 6.57
N TRP A 50 -1.42 -2.30 5.93
CA TRP A 50 -0.16 -2.43 6.64
C TRP A 50 0.07 -1.24 7.55
N ARG A 51 0.47 -1.53 8.79
CA ARG A 51 0.87 -0.52 9.79
C ARG A 51 2.34 -0.71 10.13
N SER A 52 3.09 0.38 10.20
CA SER A 52 4.49 0.39 10.63
C SER A 52 4.62 0.96 12.04
N VAL A 53 5.48 0.37 12.84
CA VAL A 53 5.89 0.86 14.16
C VAL A 53 7.41 0.80 14.26
N GLN A 54 8.01 1.72 15.01
CA GLN A 54 9.42 1.59 15.38
C GLN A 54 9.54 0.67 16.59
N VAL A 55 10.52 -0.21 16.55
CA VAL A 55 10.85 -1.17 17.62
C VAL A 55 12.35 -1.12 17.89
N TRP A 56 12.73 -1.50 19.09
CA TRP A 56 14.11 -1.38 19.58
C TRP A 56 14.57 -2.71 20.13
N GLU A 57 15.68 -3.25 19.61
CA GLU A 57 16.25 -4.51 20.09
C GLU A 57 17.72 -4.39 20.46
N PRO A 58 18.19 -5.16 21.47
CA PRO A 58 19.61 -5.22 21.78
C PRO A 58 20.40 -5.66 20.54
N ARG A 59 21.45 -4.91 20.21
CA ARG A 59 22.27 -5.19 19.03
C ARG A 59 22.86 -6.59 19.15
N SER A 60 22.56 -7.46 18.19
CA SER A 60 23.17 -8.79 18.16
C SER A 60 24.66 -8.64 17.86
N VAL A 61 25.52 -8.97 18.83
CA VAL A 61 26.97 -8.98 18.61
C VAL A 61 27.28 -10.22 17.78
N ALA A 62 27.27 -10.11 16.45
CA ALA A 62 27.87 -11.14 15.62
C ALA A 62 29.35 -11.30 16.04
N PRO A 63 29.86 -12.51 16.28
CA PRO A 63 31.27 -12.69 16.57
C PRO A 63 32.05 -12.23 15.34
N LYS A 64 32.80 -11.13 15.48
CA LYS A 64 33.76 -10.70 14.46
C LYS A 64 34.66 -11.90 14.16
N ALA A 65 34.73 -12.30 12.89
CA ALA A 65 35.74 -13.24 12.43
C ALA A 65 37.10 -12.73 12.92
N LYS A 66 37.81 -13.54 13.69
CA LYS A 66 39.16 -13.22 14.14
C LYS A 66 40.05 -13.17 12.91
N GLU A 67 40.34 -11.97 12.41
CA GLU A 67 41.56 -11.77 11.63
C GLU A 67 42.73 -11.96 12.60
N GLU A 68 43.45 -13.07 12.41
CA GLU A 68 44.72 -13.35 13.08
C GLU A 68 45.73 -12.27 12.69
N SER A 69 46.02 -11.41 13.67
CA SER A 69 47.07 -10.42 13.66
C SER A 69 48.45 -11.10 13.68
N THR A 70 49.14 -11.13 12.54
CA THR A 70 50.61 -11.26 12.49
C THR A 70 51.25 -9.87 12.46
N TRP A 71 51.89 -9.49 13.57
CA TRP A 71 52.81 -8.35 13.65
C TRP A 71 54.15 -8.68 12.97
N PRO A 72 54.86 -7.67 12.45
CA PRO A 72 56.12 -7.33 13.11
C PRO A 72 56.34 -5.81 13.30
N GLN A 73 57.03 -5.48 14.38
CA GLN A 73 57.47 -4.13 14.78
C GLN A 73 58.53 -3.55 13.84
N VAL A 74 58.46 -2.24 13.52
CA VAL A 74 59.63 -1.33 13.48
C VAL A 74 59.21 0.13 13.75
N LYS A 75 59.85 0.67 14.80
CA LYS A 75 60.33 2.03 15.15
C LYS A 75 59.61 3.33 14.72
N LYS A 76 59.65 4.22 15.73
CA LYS A 76 59.20 5.60 15.88
C LYS A 76 60.24 6.57 15.29
N GLU A 77 59.82 7.56 14.50
CA GLU A 77 60.41 8.92 14.43
C GLU A 77 59.55 9.85 13.52
N ASP A 78 59.07 10.92 14.16
CA ASP A 78 58.66 12.27 13.75
C ASP A 78 58.13 12.60 12.33
N CYS A 79 56.92 13.18 12.26
CA CYS A 79 56.67 14.60 11.98
C CYS A 79 55.21 14.86 11.51
N ASP A 80 54.55 15.76 12.24
CA ASP A 80 53.54 16.75 11.84
C ASP A 80 52.34 16.42 10.94
N GLY A 81 51.16 16.64 11.54
CA GLY A 81 50.06 17.33 10.87
C GLY A 81 48.99 16.43 10.26
N LEU A 82 47.86 16.26 10.97
CA LEU A 82 46.55 16.70 10.47
C LEU A 82 45.52 16.59 11.61
N LYS A 83 44.80 17.69 11.81
CA LYS A 83 43.78 17.84 12.84
C LYS A 83 42.56 16.98 12.51
N GLN A 84 42.08 16.31 13.55
CA GLN A 84 40.82 15.59 13.60
C GLN A 84 39.64 16.48 13.20
N GLY A 85 38.88 16.04 12.19
CA GLY A 85 37.51 16.45 11.95
C GLY A 85 36.65 15.19 12.03
N GLY A 86 36.24 14.84 13.25
CA GLY A 86 35.31 13.74 13.46
C GLY A 86 33.95 14.10 12.87
N GLU A 87 33.57 13.39 11.82
CA GLU A 87 32.22 13.42 11.27
C GLU A 87 31.24 13.00 12.36
N GLY A 88 30.17 13.80 12.52
CA GLY A 88 29.09 13.50 13.44
C GLY A 88 28.40 12.20 13.07
N LYS A 89 28.85 11.09 13.66
CA LYS A 89 28.01 9.91 13.85
C LYS A 89 26.87 10.32 14.77
N GLU A 90 25.67 10.30 14.21
CA GLU A 90 24.42 10.27 14.97
C GLU A 90 24.56 9.15 16.02
N PHE A 91 24.60 9.55 17.29
CA PHE A 91 24.91 8.68 18.41
C PHE A 91 23.70 7.77 18.65
N SER A 92 23.64 6.59 18.02
CA SER A 92 22.71 5.55 18.48
C SER A 92 23.10 5.19 19.93
N PRO A 93 22.16 5.23 20.89
CA PRO A 93 22.48 4.91 22.27
C PRO A 93 23.06 3.50 22.37
N GLU A 94 24.11 3.39 23.18
CA GLU A 94 24.95 2.18 23.29
C GLU A 94 24.09 0.91 23.42
N GLY A 95 24.13 0.07 22.37
CA GLY A 95 23.65 -1.31 22.43
C GLY A 95 22.23 -1.60 21.95
N VAL A 96 21.48 -0.64 21.42
CA VAL A 96 20.11 -0.87 20.90
C VAL A 96 19.97 -0.42 19.44
N GLU A 97 19.40 -1.27 18.61
CA GLU A 97 19.14 -1.02 17.20
C GLU A 97 17.65 -0.68 16.99
N GLU A 98 17.39 0.45 16.34
CA GLU A 98 16.05 0.83 15.89
C GLU A 98 15.71 0.10 14.60
N GLN A 99 14.54 -0.54 14.56
CA GLN A 99 14.03 -1.23 13.38
C GLN A 99 12.57 -0.88 13.15
N THR A 100 12.14 -0.92 11.89
CA THR A 100 10.71 -0.80 11.54
C THR A 100 10.07 -2.18 11.48
N GLU A 101 9.00 -2.36 12.26
CA GLU A 101 8.13 -3.53 12.21
C GLU A 101 6.81 -3.21 11.52
N TRP A 102 6.46 -4.05 10.54
CA TRP A 102 5.22 -3.98 9.78
C TRP A 102 4.22 -5.00 10.31
N SER A 103 2.94 -4.65 10.31
CA SER A 103 1.87 -5.56 10.75
C SER A 103 0.66 -5.53 9.82
N LEU A 104 0.05 -6.69 9.60
CA LEU A 104 -1.18 -6.86 8.82
C LEU A 104 -2.12 -7.86 9.51
N CYS A 105 -3.41 -7.53 9.58
CA CYS A 105 -4.45 -8.41 10.11
C CYS A 105 -5.17 -9.16 9.00
N LEU A 106 -4.98 -10.47 8.93
CA LEU A 106 -5.75 -11.37 8.08
C LEU A 106 -7.07 -11.76 8.77
N SER A 107 -7.86 -12.62 8.13
CA SER A 107 -9.13 -13.12 8.67
C SER A 107 -8.97 -13.89 9.99
N ASP A 108 -7.83 -14.55 10.17
CA ASP A 108 -7.60 -15.55 11.21
C ASP A 108 -6.35 -15.29 12.05
N ARG A 109 -5.43 -14.42 11.60
CA ARG A 109 -4.17 -14.12 12.27
C ARG A 109 -3.70 -12.68 12.03
N VAL A 110 -2.76 -12.21 12.84
CA VAL A 110 -1.96 -11.01 12.54
C VAL A 110 -0.53 -11.44 12.21
N VAL A 111 -0.01 -10.90 11.11
CA VAL A 111 1.36 -11.15 10.65
C VAL A 111 2.22 -9.93 10.98
N LEU A 112 3.33 -10.14 11.68
CA LEU A 112 4.37 -9.15 11.90
C LEU A 112 5.55 -9.44 10.96
N VAL A 113 6.16 -8.42 10.37
CA VAL A 113 7.29 -8.55 9.44
C VAL A 113 8.32 -7.45 9.69
N ARG A 114 9.59 -7.83 9.73
CA ARG A 114 10.75 -6.94 9.73
C ARG A 114 11.66 -7.27 8.57
N GLN A 115 12.46 -6.30 8.16
CA GLN A 115 13.43 -6.48 7.08
C GLN A 115 14.83 -6.10 7.54
N ASP A 116 15.76 -7.04 7.36
CA ASP A 116 17.19 -6.82 7.46
C ASP A 116 17.74 -6.66 6.05
N THR A 117 17.98 -5.41 5.66
CA THR A 117 18.48 -5.08 4.32
C THR A 117 19.98 -5.35 4.17
N GLU A 118 20.74 -5.35 5.27
CA GLU A 118 22.18 -5.60 5.24
C GLU A 118 22.47 -7.08 4.97
N GLN A 119 21.75 -7.97 5.64
CA GLN A 119 21.95 -9.41 5.54
C GLN A 119 21.02 -10.08 4.52
N GLY A 120 19.99 -9.38 4.05
CA GLY A 120 19.05 -9.89 3.05
C GLY A 120 18.09 -10.92 3.62
N TYR A 121 17.39 -10.55 4.71
CA TYR A 121 16.36 -11.38 5.33
C TYR A 121 15.08 -10.59 5.59
N LEU A 122 13.95 -11.29 5.46
CA LEU A 122 12.71 -10.93 6.12
C LEU A 122 12.55 -11.80 7.37
N TYR A 123 12.20 -11.19 8.48
CA TYR A 123 11.81 -11.90 9.69
C TYR A 123 10.31 -11.74 9.87
N HIS A 124 9.58 -12.84 10.09
CA HIS A 124 8.15 -12.74 10.34
C HIS A 124 7.71 -13.52 11.58
N ARG A 125 6.61 -13.07 12.19
CA ARG A 125 5.97 -13.71 13.34
C ARG A 125 4.47 -13.76 13.16
N THR A 126 3.86 -14.85 13.60
CA THR A 126 2.40 -15.03 13.56
C THR A 126 1.80 -14.84 14.95
N LEU A 127 0.73 -14.04 15.01
CA LEU A 127 -0.10 -13.86 16.20
C LEU A 127 -1.46 -14.50 15.93
N LEU A 128 -1.85 -15.48 16.73
CA LEU A 128 -3.17 -16.11 16.64
C LEU A 128 -4.12 -15.51 17.70
N PRO A 129 -5.43 -15.44 17.43
CA PRO A 129 -6.41 -15.01 18.43
C PRO A 129 -6.43 -15.96 19.63
N SER A 130 -6.81 -15.44 20.81
CA SER A 130 -7.01 -16.27 22.00
C SER A 130 -8.07 -17.35 21.76
N PRO A 131 -7.87 -18.60 22.23
CA PRO A 131 -8.93 -19.61 22.29
C PRO A 131 -10.15 -19.12 23.10
N ASN A 132 -9.94 -18.21 24.05
CA ASN A 132 -10.97 -17.63 24.91
C ASN A 132 -11.53 -16.29 24.36
N ARG A 133 -11.41 -16.05 23.05
CA ARG A 133 -11.88 -14.81 22.42
C ARG A 133 -13.38 -14.56 22.62
N GLU A 134 -14.18 -15.62 22.72
CA GLU A 134 -15.63 -15.50 22.98
C GLU A 134 -15.93 -14.87 24.34
N SER A 135 -15.04 -15.02 25.33
CA SER A 135 -15.14 -14.33 26.62
C SER A 135 -14.54 -12.92 26.62
N GLY A 136 -14.17 -12.38 25.45
CA GLY A 136 -13.60 -11.04 25.30
C GLY A 136 -12.09 -10.94 25.45
N ASP A 137 -11.37 -12.06 25.57
CA ASP A 137 -9.91 -12.07 25.62
C ASP A 137 -9.31 -11.81 24.22
N LEU A 138 -8.65 -10.67 24.07
CA LEU A 138 -7.98 -10.27 22.83
C LEU A 138 -6.47 -10.52 22.86
N THR A 139 -5.95 -11.15 23.91
CA THR A 139 -4.53 -11.44 24.05
C THR A 139 -4.10 -12.46 23.00
N PRO A 140 -3.07 -12.17 22.18
CA PRO A 140 -2.67 -13.08 21.12
C PRO A 140 -1.86 -14.25 21.67
N VAL A 141 -2.04 -15.41 21.05
CA VAL A 141 -1.13 -16.54 21.21
C VAL A 141 0.04 -16.36 20.24
N LEU A 142 1.24 -16.24 20.80
CA LEU A 142 2.48 -16.15 20.03
C LEU A 142 2.83 -17.53 19.49
N THR A 143 3.05 -17.65 18.18
CA THR A 143 3.42 -18.93 17.58
C THR A 143 4.91 -19.20 17.70
N GLU A 144 5.27 -20.46 17.94
CA GLU A 144 6.65 -20.92 17.77
C GLU A 144 7.06 -20.93 16.29
N PRO A 145 8.34 -20.62 15.96
CA PRO A 145 8.83 -20.57 14.57
C PRO A 145 8.63 -21.86 13.77
N THR A 146 8.59 -23.01 14.44
CA THR A 146 8.42 -24.34 13.81
C THR A 146 6.96 -24.78 13.68
N SER A 147 6.01 -24.01 14.22
CA SER A 147 4.59 -24.37 14.21
C SER A 147 4.00 -24.37 12.80
N LEU A 148 2.92 -25.15 12.59
CA LEU A 148 2.18 -25.16 11.33
C LEU A 148 1.69 -23.76 10.93
N ALA A 149 1.16 -22.99 11.90
CA ALA A 149 0.71 -21.63 11.65
C ALA A 149 1.83 -20.69 11.17
N ALA A 150 3.07 -20.89 11.64
CA ALA A 150 4.22 -20.14 11.17
C ALA A 150 4.59 -20.53 9.72
N GLN A 151 4.55 -21.82 9.38
CA GLN A 151 4.80 -22.32 8.02
C GLN A 151 3.75 -21.83 7.02
N GLU A 152 2.47 -21.87 7.39
CA GLU A 152 1.37 -21.30 6.60
C GLU A 152 1.58 -19.79 6.35
N THR A 153 2.00 -19.05 7.37
CA THR A 153 2.32 -17.62 7.23
C THR A 153 3.52 -17.41 6.30
N THR A 154 4.57 -18.25 6.35
CA THR A 154 5.70 -18.18 5.42
C THR A 154 5.24 -18.37 3.98
N GLN A 155 4.40 -19.37 3.72
CA GLN A 155 3.85 -19.63 2.39
C GLN A 155 2.97 -18.48 1.91
N TRP A 156 2.06 -18.01 2.77
CA TRP A 156 1.20 -16.87 2.47
C TRP A 156 2.04 -15.61 2.17
N LEU A 157 3.08 -15.32 2.96
CA LEU A 157 3.92 -14.13 2.76
C LEU A 157 4.71 -14.23 1.45
N THR A 158 5.20 -15.42 1.11
CA THR A 158 5.88 -15.71 -0.16
C THR A 158 4.96 -15.42 -1.35
N ASP A 159 3.70 -15.85 -1.27
CA ASP A 159 2.72 -15.61 -2.34
C ASP A 159 2.23 -14.16 -2.36
N TYR A 160 1.95 -13.55 -1.21
CA TYR A 160 1.42 -12.19 -1.08
C TYR A 160 2.43 -11.14 -1.56
N LEU A 161 3.72 -11.32 -1.27
CA LEU A 161 4.81 -10.48 -1.79
C LEU A 161 5.28 -10.93 -3.18
N SER A 162 4.69 -12.00 -3.73
CA SER A 162 5.00 -12.57 -5.04
C SER A 162 6.46 -13.00 -5.21
N LEU A 163 7.15 -13.44 -4.15
CA LEU A 163 8.62 -13.62 -4.09
C LEU A 163 9.17 -14.64 -5.10
N ARG A 164 8.32 -15.48 -5.70
CA ARG A 164 8.73 -16.43 -6.75
C ARG A 164 8.96 -15.77 -8.12
N VAL A 165 8.49 -14.54 -8.32
CA VAL A 165 8.66 -13.82 -9.59
C VAL A 165 10.09 -13.26 -9.68
N PRO A 166 10.87 -13.49 -10.75
CA PRO A 166 12.26 -13.01 -10.85
C PRO A 166 12.32 -11.51 -11.19
N VAL A 167 12.00 -10.63 -10.23
CA VAL A 167 11.84 -9.19 -10.47
C VAL A 167 13.14 -8.51 -10.94
N THR A 168 14.30 -9.01 -10.50
CA THR A 168 15.60 -8.49 -10.93
C THR A 168 15.83 -8.72 -12.43
N GLU A 169 15.49 -9.90 -12.93
CA GLU A 169 15.63 -10.25 -14.34
C GLU A 169 14.62 -9.49 -15.20
N LEU A 170 13.38 -9.37 -14.73
CA LEU A 170 12.35 -8.54 -15.37
C LEU A 170 12.80 -7.07 -15.44
N THR A 171 13.40 -6.56 -14.37
CA THR A 171 13.96 -5.20 -14.32
C THR A 171 15.05 -5.01 -15.35
N SER A 172 16.02 -5.93 -15.45
CA SER A 172 17.05 -5.91 -16.50
C SER A 172 16.43 -5.94 -17.90
N HIS A 173 15.41 -6.77 -18.11
CA HIS A 173 14.69 -6.85 -19.39
C HIS A 173 14.02 -5.52 -19.75
N TRP A 174 13.26 -4.90 -18.85
CA TRP A 174 12.60 -3.62 -19.12
C TRP A 174 13.60 -2.49 -19.31
N CYS A 175 14.71 -2.46 -18.56
CA CYS A 175 15.79 -1.49 -18.78
C CYS A 175 16.37 -1.58 -20.20
N SER A 176 16.48 -2.78 -20.77
CA SER A 176 16.96 -2.97 -22.15
C SER A 176 15.97 -2.47 -23.20
N ARG A 177 14.67 -2.43 -22.88
CA ARG A 177 13.59 -2.08 -23.81
C ARG A 177 13.18 -0.61 -23.72
N ASP A 178 13.36 0.02 -22.57
CA ASP A 178 12.85 1.35 -22.29
C ASP A 178 13.88 2.21 -21.54
N PRO A 179 14.50 3.19 -22.22
CA PRO A 179 15.44 4.14 -21.61
C PRO A 179 14.82 4.98 -20.49
N VAL A 180 13.50 5.26 -20.54
CA VAL A 180 12.81 5.97 -19.46
C VAL A 180 12.79 5.10 -18.23
N PHE A 181 12.38 3.83 -18.36
CA PHE A 181 12.40 2.88 -17.27
C PHE A 181 13.81 2.71 -16.70
N ALA A 182 14.83 2.52 -17.55
CA ALA A 182 16.24 2.36 -17.14
C ALA A 182 16.77 3.55 -16.32
N LYS A 183 16.29 4.76 -16.58
CA LYS A 183 16.65 5.95 -15.82
C LYS A 183 16.06 5.97 -14.41
N HIS A 184 14.86 5.43 -14.23
CA HIS A 184 14.10 5.55 -12.98
C HIS A 184 14.23 4.32 -12.08
N SER A 185 14.36 3.12 -12.65
CA SER A 185 14.34 1.85 -11.91
C SER A 185 15.40 1.70 -10.81
N PRO A 186 16.65 2.23 -10.91
CA PRO A 186 17.65 2.01 -9.86
C PRO A 186 17.23 2.54 -8.49
N ARG A 187 16.43 3.63 -8.46
CA ARG A 187 15.92 4.23 -7.23
C ARG A 187 14.85 3.40 -6.54
N PHE A 188 14.20 2.50 -7.26
CA PHE A 188 13.04 1.74 -6.77
C PHE A 188 13.30 0.23 -6.83
N THR A 189 14.58 -0.15 -6.70
CA THR A 189 15.03 -1.53 -6.58
C THR A 189 14.33 -2.22 -5.40
N GLY A 190 13.86 -3.46 -5.62
CA GLY A 190 13.06 -4.21 -4.65
C GLY A 190 11.56 -3.86 -4.61
N LEU A 191 11.06 -2.97 -5.48
CA LEU A 191 9.61 -2.75 -5.60
C LEU A 191 8.94 -3.97 -6.23
N ARG A 192 7.88 -4.48 -5.59
CA ARG A 192 7.09 -5.63 -6.07
C ARG A 192 5.61 -5.32 -6.15
N MET A 193 4.90 -6.12 -6.96
CA MET A 193 3.44 -6.16 -6.92
C MET A 193 2.95 -7.17 -5.90
N LEU A 194 1.99 -6.73 -5.09
CA LEU A 194 1.30 -7.60 -4.14
C LEU A 194 0.27 -8.48 -4.84
N ARG A 195 0.04 -9.67 -4.29
CA ARG A 195 -1.03 -10.60 -4.67
C ARG A 195 -2.13 -10.62 -3.59
N GLN A 196 -2.96 -9.59 -3.60
CA GLN A 196 -3.94 -9.30 -2.54
C GLN A 196 -5.17 -10.22 -2.60
N ASP A 197 -5.93 -10.25 -1.51
CA ASP A 197 -7.27 -10.86 -1.48
C ASP A 197 -8.20 -10.13 -2.49
N PRO A 198 -8.90 -10.86 -3.37
CA PRO A 198 -9.78 -10.27 -4.39
C PRO A 198 -10.86 -9.34 -3.88
N PHE A 199 -11.51 -9.70 -2.77
CA PHE A 199 -12.62 -8.94 -2.23
C PHE A 199 -12.13 -7.67 -1.52
N GLU A 200 -11.08 -7.80 -0.70
CA GLU A 200 -10.40 -6.67 -0.06
C GLU A 200 -9.88 -5.68 -1.10
N CYS A 201 -9.18 -6.17 -2.13
CA CYS A 201 -8.61 -5.35 -3.19
C CYS A 201 -9.72 -4.58 -3.94
N LEU A 202 -10.80 -5.26 -4.32
CA LEU A 202 -11.94 -4.66 -5.00
C LEU A 202 -12.55 -3.50 -4.21
N LEU A 203 -12.88 -3.72 -2.94
CA LEU A 203 -13.51 -2.70 -2.11
C LEU A 203 -12.55 -1.55 -1.74
N ALA A 204 -11.27 -1.85 -1.52
CA ALA A 204 -10.25 -0.83 -1.31
C ALA A 204 -10.12 0.10 -2.54
N PHE A 205 -10.13 -0.45 -3.76
CA PHE A 205 -10.05 0.37 -4.96
C PHE A 205 -11.37 1.09 -5.31
N ILE A 206 -12.54 0.57 -4.90
CA ILE A 206 -13.79 1.37 -4.89
C ILE A 206 -13.62 2.60 -3.99
N CYS A 207 -12.96 2.47 -2.83
CA CYS A 207 -12.65 3.61 -1.95
C CYS A 207 -11.67 4.63 -2.59
N SER A 208 -10.88 4.20 -3.57
CA SER A 208 -9.83 5.01 -4.21
C SER A 208 -10.32 6.02 -5.23
N SER A 209 -11.51 5.84 -5.81
CA SER A 209 -11.98 6.68 -6.92
C SER A 209 -12.04 8.15 -6.52
N ASN A 210 -11.32 9.05 -7.20
CA ASN A 210 -11.24 10.48 -6.85
C ASN A 210 -10.89 10.71 -5.36
N ASN A 211 -9.76 10.15 -4.92
CA ASN A 211 -9.31 10.19 -3.53
C ASN A 211 -7.76 10.28 -3.46
N ASN A 212 -7.19 10.40 -2.27
CA ASN A 212 -5.74 10.31 -2.04
C ASN A 212 -5.38 9.10 -1.17
N ILE A 213 -4.15 8.61 -1.31
CA ILE A 213 -3.66 7.37 -0.67
C ILE A 213 -3.89 7.38 0.84
N ALA A 214 -3.54 8.48 1.52
CA ALA A 214 -3.70 8.60 2.97
C ALA A 214 -5.16 8.44 3.41
N ARG A 215 -6.09 9.10 2.72
CA ARG A 215 -7.54 8.98 3.02
C ARG A 215 -8.09 7.60 2.70
N ILE A 216 -7.58 6.93 1.66
CA ILE A 216 -8.00 5.56 1.31
C ILE A 216 -7.67 4.60 2.46
N GLY A 217 -6.45 4.65 3.00
CA GLY A 217 -6.06 3.86 4.17
C GLY A 217 -6.97 4.08 5.38
N GLN A 218 -7.33 5.34 5.67
CA GLN A 218 -8.29 5.66 6.73
C GLN A 218 -9.68 5.09 6.47
N MET A 219 -10.17 5.16 5.23
CA MET A 219 -11.47 4.58 4.85
C MET A 219 -11.46 3.06 5.02
N VAL A 220 -10.42 2.38 4.54
CA VAL A 220 -10.28 0.92 4.69
C VAL A 220 -10.18 0.52 6.17
N SER A 221 -9.45 1.30 6.99
CA SER A 221 -9.40 1.06 8.44
C SER A 221 -10.78 1.20 9.09
N LYS A 222 -11.54 2.26 8.75
CA LYS A 222 -12.91 2.46 9.25
C LYS A 222 -13.85 1.34 8.82
N LEU A 223 -13.68 0.83 7.60
CA LEU A 223 -14.44 -0.31 7.09
C LEU A 223 -14.19 -1.56 7.94
N CYS A 224 -12.94 -1.84 8.30
CA CYS A 224 -12.61 -2.99 9.15
C CYS A 224 -13.17 -2.80 10.58
N THR A 225 -12.93 -1.65 11.20
CA THR A 225 -13.32 -1.41 12.60
C THR A 225 -14.83 -1.33 12.81
N ALA A 226 -15.58 -0.81 11.84
CA ALA A 226 -17.03 -0.63 11.97
C ALA A 226 -17.83 -1.90 11.64
N PHE A 227 -17.29 -2.79 10.81
CA PHE A 227 -18.03 -3.94 10.30
C PHE A 227 -17.50 -5.28 10.78
N THR A 228 -16.32 -5.35 11.40
CA THR A 228 -15.77 -6.60 11.93
C THR A 228 -15.39 -6.45 13.39
N PRO A 229 -15.73 -7.42 14.28
CA PRO A 229 -15.25 -7.40 15.66
C PRO A 229 -13.71 -7.52 15.73
N PRO A 230 -13.07 -7.07 16.82
CA PRO A 230 -11.63 -7.20 16.98
C PRO A 230 -11.22 -8.69 16.97
N LEU A 231 -10.13 -8.99 16.26
CA LEU A 231 -9.53 -10.32 16.21
C LEU A 231 -8.62 -10.53 17.42
N LEU A 232 -7.70 -9.60 17.64
CA LEU A 232 -6.75 -9.59 18.74
C LEU A 232 -6.21 -8.18 18.97
N GLU A 233 -5.52 -8.00 20.08
CA GLU A 233 -4.85 -6.77 20.45
C GLU A 233 -3.37 -7.04 20.76
N TYR A 234 -2.46 -6.27 20.18
CA TYR A 234 -1.03 -6.42 20.43
C TYR A 234 -0.41 -5.12 20.92
N THR A 235 0.53 -5.26 21.85
CA THR A 235 1.19 -4.14 22.52
C THR A 235 2.70 -4.25 22.35
N TRP A 236 3.32 -3.19 21.82
CA TRP A 236 4.77 -3.04 21.73
C TRP A 236 5.33 -2.34 22.97
N PRO A 237 6.55 -2.69 23.40
CA PRO A 237 7.23 -1.98 24.47
C PRO A 237 7.53 -0.52 24.04
N PRO A 238 7.60 0.42 25.00
CA PRO A 238 8.03 1.78 24.72
C PRO A 238 9.52 1.82 24.30
N PRO A 239 9.98 2.91 23.67
CA PRO A 239 11.39 3.11 23.38
C PRO A 239 12.26 3.02 24.65
N PRO A 240 13.49 2.48 24.55
CA PRO A 240 14.44 2.50 25.66
C PRO A 240 14.70 3.94 26.13
N ARG A 241 14.89 4.12 27.44
CA ARG A 241 15.19 5.42 28.06
C ARG A 241 16.42 6.13 27.48
N SER A 242 17.37 5.36 26.94
CA SER A 242 18.57 5.89 26.30
C SER A 242 18.30 6.58 24.96
N VAL A 243 17.20 6.21 24.28
CA VAL A 243 16.72 6.83 23.03
C VAL A 243 15.78 8.00 23.32
N SER A 244 15.03 7.95 24.44
CA SER A 244 14.09 9.01 24.84
C SER A 244 14.71 10.16 25.66
N ALA A 245 16.02 10.14 25.92
CA ALA A 245 16.71 11.22 26.64
C ALA A 245 16.82 12.51 25.79
N PRO A 246 16.58 13.70 26.36
CA PRO A 246 16.60 14.95 25.61
C PRO A 246 18.02 15.33 25.18
N SER A 247 18.18 15.74 23.92
CA SER A 247 19.21 16.71 23.56
C SER A 247 19.08 17.92 24.50
N SER A 248 20.20 18.45 24.98
CA SER A 248 20.39 19.40 26.09
C SER A 248 19.65 20.76 26.07
N ASN A 249 18.50 20.90 25.39
CA ASN A 249 17.66 22.09 25.44
C ASN A 249 16.32 21.74 26.10
N GLY A 250 16.21 22.13 27.38
CA GLY A 250 15.09 21.83 28.27
C GLY A 250 13.72 22.23 27.73
N THR A 251 13.07 21.28 27.07
CA THR A 251 11.65 21.34 26.73
C THR A 251 10.98 20.11 27.33
N GLU A 252 9.84 20.33 27.96
CA GLU A 252 9.08 19.37 28.77
C GLU A 252 8.91 18.01 28.07
N HIS A 253 9.15 16.91 28.79
CA HIS A 253 8.86 15.56 28.31
C HIS A 253 7.38 15.48 27.93
N SER A 254 7.09 15.13 26.68
CA SER A 254 5.78 14.58 26.34
C SER A 254 5.66 13.21 27.01
N ALA A 255 4.86 13.13 28.08
CA ALA A 255 4.54 11.88 28.79
C ALA A 255 4.05 10.73 27.89
N ALA A 256 3.70 11.00 26.62
CA ALA A 256 3.32 10.00 25.64
C ALA A 256 4.50 9.15 25.10
N ALA A 257 5.77 9.57 25.27
CA ALA A 257 6.92 8.83 24.74
C ALA A 257 7.27 7.56 25.54
N ASP A 258 6.80 7.47 26.80
CA ASP A 258 7.10 6.34 27.71
C ASP A 258 5.99 5.30 27.78
N LEU A 259 4.89 5.49 27.04
CA LEU A 259 3.75 4.57 27.05
C LEU A 259 3.88 3.48 25.98
N PRO A 260 3.48 2.24 26.30
CA PRO A 260 3.49 1.16 25.32
C PRO A 260 2.50 1.44 24.19
N LEU A 261 2.91 1.15 22.96
CA LEU A 261 2.08 1.33 21.78
C LEU A 261 1.15 0.13 21.61
N ARG A 262 -0.16 0.36 21.54
CA ARG A 262 -1.18 -0.70 21.47
C ARG A 262 -2.02 -0.58 20.21
N PHE A 263 -2.20 -1.69 19.49
CA PHE A 263 -3.12 -1.79 18.37
C PHE A 263 -4.14 -2.90 18.55
N VAL A 264 -5.41 -2.54 18.33
CA VAL A 264 -6.51 -3.48 18.14
C VAL A 264 -6.63 -3.76 16.64
N TYR A 265 -6.69 -5.05 16.29
CA TYR A 265 -6.74 -5.51 14.91
C TYR A 265 -8.12 -6.02 14.55
N HIS A 266 -8.63 -5.54 13.41
CA HIS A 266 -9.93 -5.93 12.87
C HIS A 266 -9.71 -6.53 11.47
N PRO A 267 -10.20 -7.75 11.20
CA PRO A 267 -10.15 -8.33 9.87
C PRO A 267 -10.98 -7.53 8.87
N PHE A 268 -10.67 -7.73 7.59
CA PHE A 268 -11.49 -7.17 6.53
C PHE A 268 -12.90 -7.79 6.56
N PRO A 269 -13.99 -7.00 6.42
CA PRO A 269 -15.34 -7.54 6.55
C PRO A 269 -15.66 -8.50 5.41
N SER A 270 -16.48 -9.52 5.71
CA SER A 270 -17.00 -10.41 4.68
C SER A 270 -18.06 -9.72 3.81
N ALA A 271 -18.29 -10.23 2.60
CA ALA A 271 -19.33 -9.71 1.72
C ALA A 271 -20.72 -9.73 2.38
N ALA A 272 -21.07 -10.83 3.06
CA ALA A 272 -22.34 -10.97 3.77
C ALA A 272 -22.54 -9.90 4.85
N ARG A 273 -21.47 -9.55 5.59
CA ARG A 273 -21.53 -8.49 6.59
C ARG A 273 -21.89 -7.13 5.99
N LEU A 274 -21.48 -6.88 4.75
CA LEU A 274 -21.74 -5.63 4.05
C LEU A 274 -23.09 -5.62 3.30
N THR A 275 -23.85 -6.72 3.33
CA THR A 275 -25.21 -6.77 2.77
C THR A 275 -26.31 -6.42 3.75
N GLU A 276 -25.99 -6.36 5.04
CA GLU A 276 -26.95 -6.11 6.11
C GLU A 276 -27.65 -4.75 6.00
N ASP A 277 -28.81 -4.64 6.65
CA ASP A 277 -29.60 -3.42 6.67
C ASP A 277 -28.84 -2.30 7.39
N GLY A 278 -28.96 -1.08 6.86
CA GLY A 278 -28.29 0.09 7.41
C GLY A 278 -26.80 0.25 7.03
N VAL A 279 -26.16 -0.74 6.39
CA VAL A 279 -24.72 -0.65 6.01
C VAL A 279 -24.41 0.59 5.18
N GLU A 280 -25.21 0.89 4.15
CA GLU A 280 -24.98 2.10 3.33
C GLU A 280 -25.07 3.38 4.16
N GLN A 281 -26.05 3.47 5.07
CA GLN A 281 -26.27 4.64 5.90
C GLN A 281 -25.10 4.84 6.87
N LEU A 282 -24.66 3.77 7.54
CA LEU A 282 -23.49 3.80 8.42
C LEU A 282 -22.21 4.19 7.66
N LEU A 283 -21.99 3.67 6.45
CA LEU A 283 -20.86 4.07 5.61
C LEU A 283 -20.91 5.57 5.26
N ARG A 284 -22.10 6.14 5.04
CA ARG A 284 -22.26 7.59 4.80
C ARG A 284 -21.87 8.38 6.04
N GLU A 285 -22.33 7.97 7.21
CA GLU A 285 -22.00 8.58 8.51
C GLU A 285 -20.49 8.51 8.81
N LEU A 286 -19.83 7.42 8.44
CA LEU A 286 -18.37 7.25 8.57
C LEU A 286 -17.54 8.07 7.57
N GLY A 287 -18.19 8.77 6.62
CA GLY A 287 -17.55 9.70 5.69
C GLY A 287 -17.13 9.08 4.34
N PHE A 288 -17.73 7.96 3.93
CA PHE A 288 -17.45 7.34 2.62
C PHE A 288 -18.10 8.10 1.45
N GLY A 289 -19.08 8.95 1.74
CA GLY A 289 -19.79 9.76 0.74
C GLY A 289 -20.54 8.89 -0.27
N TYR A 290 -20.46 9.23 -1.55
CA TYR A 290 -21.14 8.49 -2.62
C TYR A 290 -20.67 7.02 -2.74
N ARG A 291 -19.45 6.72 -2.28
CA ARG A 291 -18.87 5.36 -2.34
C ARG A 291 -19.57 4.38 -1.40
N ALA A 292 -20.28 4.88 -0.38
CA ALA A 292 -21.09 4.04 0.50
C ALA A 292 -22.07 3.16 -0.29
N LYS A 293 -22.77 3.76 -1.26
CA LYS A 293 -23.68 3.04 -2.17
C LYS A 293 -22.95 2.00 -3.02
N TYR A 294 -21.72 2.30 -3.45
CA TYR A 294 -20.92 1.41 -4.29
C TYR A 294 -20.44 0.19 -3.51
N LEU A 295 -19.96 0.37 -2.29
CA LEU A 295 -19.54 -0.72 -1.41
C LEU A 295 -20.71 -1.65 -1.06
N ALA A 296 -21.81 -1.08 -0.55
CA ALA A 296 -23.00 -1.86 -0.20
C ALA A 296 -23.63 -2.52 -1.42
N GLY A 297 -23.73 -1.81 -2.55
CA GLY A 297 -24.26 -2.34 -3.80
C GLY A 297 -23.42 -3.48 -4.38
N THR A 298 -22.09 -3.35 -4.37
CA THR A 298 -21.16 -4.40 -4.82
C THR A 298 -21.30 -5.66 -3.97
N ALA A 299 -21.31 -5.52 -2.64
CA ALA A 299 -21.50 -6.65 -1.73
C ALA A 299 -22.84 -7.35 -1.98
N LYS A 300 -23.93 -6.60 -2.16
CA LYS A 300 -25.27 -7.14 -2.46
C LYS A 300 -25.29 -7.90 -3.79
N MET A 301 -24.71 -7.33 -4.85
CA MET A 301 -24.62 -8.00 -6.15
C MET A 301 -23.83 -9.31 -6.07
N LEU A 302 -22.68 -9.31 -5.40
CA LEU A 302 -21.86 -10.49 -5.21
C LEU A 302 -22.58 -11.59 -4.43
N CYS A 303 -23.16 -11.26 -3.28
CA CYS A 303 -23.88 -12.24 -2.46
C CYS A 303 -25.16 -12.77 -3.14
N ALA A 304 -25.85 -11.95 -3.94
CA ALA A 304 -27.03 -12.38 -4.68
C ALA A 304 -26.68 -13.34 -5.83
N ALA A 305 -25.58 -13.11 -6.53
CA ALA A 305 -25.13 -13.95 -7.63
C ALA A 305 -24.39 -15.22 -7.14
N HIS A 306 -23.73 -15.14 -5.99
CA HIS A 306 -22.86 -16.19 -5.45
C HIS A 306 -23.14 -16.43 -3.96
N PRO A 307 -24.35 -16.92 -3.61
CA PRO A 307 -24.71 -17.21 -2.22
C PRO A 307 -23.79 -18.29 -1.64
N ARG A 308 -23.56 -18.26 -0.33
CA ARG A 308 -22.88 -19.39 0.32
C ARG A 308 -23.77 -20.63 0.18
N PRO A 309 -23.21 -21.81 -0.11
CA PRO A 309 -23.92 -23.05 0.20
C PRO A 309 -24.29 -23.05 1.69
N GLU A 310 -25.48 -23.52 2.04
CA GLU A 310 -25.84 -23.77 3.44
C GLU A 310 -24.91 -24.84 4.01
N GLU A 311 -23.89 -24.42 4.77
CA GLU A 311 -23.03 -25.29 5.58
C GLU A 311 -23.41 -25.11 7.06
N PRO A 312 -23.45 -26.20 7.85
CA PRO A 312 -23.90 -26.19 9.23
C PRO A 312 -23.05 -25.27 10.13
N ALA A 313 -23.68 -24.78 11.19
CA ALA A 313 -23.13 -23.81 12.13
C ALA A 313 -21.68 -24.13 12.56
N PHE A 314 -20.79 -23.15 12.36
CA PHE A 314 -19.47 -23.03 12.98
C PHE A 314 -18.57 -24.28 12.91
N SER A 315 -17.92 -24.49 11.76
CA SER A 315 -16.69 -25.28 11.73
C SER A 315 -15.52 -24.36 12.09
N SER A 316 -14.89 -24.60 13.24
CA SER A 316 -13.68 -23.94 13.75
C SER A 316 -12.40 -24.34 13.01
N ARG A 317 -12.50 -24.83 11.77
CA ARG A 317 -11.34 -25.16 10.95
C ARG A 317 -10.78 -23.91 10.29
N PRO A 318 -9.44 -23.71 10.32
CA PRO A 318 -8.78 -22.73 9.46
C PRO A 318 -9.24 -22.94 8.03
N LEU A 319 -9.43 -21.85 7.27
CA LEU A 319 -9.52 -21.94 5.82
C LEU A 319 -8.24 -22.65 5.36
N ALA A 320 -8.35 -23.94 5.07
CA ALA A 320 -7.24 -24.71 4.60
C ALA A 320 -6.73 -24.06 3.31
N LEU A 321 -5.42 -23.93 3.21
CA LEU A 321 -4.70 -23.43 2.05
C LEU A 321 -5.03 -24.23 0.76
N ASP A 322 -5.73 -25.35 0.91
CA ASP A 322 -6.18 -26.30 -0.09
C ASP A 322 -7.08 -25.67 -1.20
N GLN A 323 -7.63 -24.46 -0.99
CA GLN A 323 -8.32 -23.69 -2.04
C GLN A 323 -7.41 -22.67 -2.74
N TYR A 324 -6.18 -22.50 -2.26
CA TYR A 324 -5.16 -21.62 -2.84
C TYR A 324 -4.29 -22.45 -3.78
N ASP A 325 -4.85 -22.70 -4.96
CA ASP A 325 -4.46 -23.70 -5.96
C ASP A 325 -2.95 -23.90 -6.19
N SER A 326 -2.55 -25.17 -6.09
CA SER A 326 -1.24 -25.76 -6.47
C SER A 326 -0.89 -25.57 -7.96
N LEU A 327 -1.84 -25.10 -8.79
CA LEU A 327 -1.65 -24.86 -10.22
C LEU A 327 -0.87 -23.57 -10.53
N THR A 328 -0.70 -22.68 -9.56
CA THR A 328 -0.04 -21.37 -9.77
C THR A 328 1.49 -21.44 -9.67
N ALA A 329 2.03 -22.35 -8.85
CA ALA A 329 3.47 -22.50 -8.65
C ALA A 329 4.21 -22.97 -9.91
N SER A 330 3.56 -23.75 -10.77
CA SER A 330 4.14 -24.26 -12.03
C SER A 330 4.10 -23.26 -13.19
N ARG A 331 3.49 -22.07 -13.03
CA ARG A 331 3.31 -21.08 -14.12
C ARG A 331 4.18 -19.83 -13.99
N LEU A 332 5.07 -19.79 -12.99
CA LEU A 332 5.94 -18.66 -12.69
C LEU A 332 7.44 -18.99 -12.81
N THR A 333 7.80 -20.05 -13.54
CA THR A 333 9.20 -20.39 -13.83
C THR A 333 9.68 -19.72 -15.13
N LEU A 334 10.97 -19.41 -15.20
CA LEU A 334 11.64 -18.72 -16.32
C LEU A 334 11.47 -19.43 -17.67
N ASP A 335 11.45 -20.77 -17.68
CA ASP A 335 11.25 -21.57 -18.90
C ASP A 335 9.76 -21.79 -19.26
N GLY A 336 8.85 -21.25 -18.44
CA GLY A 336 7.39 -21.35 -18.58
C GLY A 336 6.69 -19.98 -18.61
N ILE A 337 7.42 -18.90 -18.90
CA ILE A 337 6.85 -17.56 -19.14
C ILE A 337 6.02 -17.61 -20.43
N VAL A 338 4.84 -18.21 -20.36
CA VAL A 338 3.71 -17.93 -21.25
C VAL A 338 2.74 -17.09 -20.43
N PRO A 339 2.90 -15.76 -20.45
CA PRO A 339 1.80 -14.86 -20.18
C PRO A 339 0.63 -15.32 -21.03
N ARG A 340 -0.59 -15.33 -20.51
CA ARG A 340 -1.74 -15.56 -21.37
C ARG A 340 -1.80 -14.43 -22.41
N THR A 341 -1.23 -14.69 -23.58
CA THR A 341 -1.31 -13.83 -24.76
C THR A 341 -2.65 -14.07 -25.44
N ASP A 342 -3.73 -13.78 -24.74
CA ASP A 342 -4.97 -13.38 -25.42
C ASP A 342 -4.95 -11.85 -25.52
N LEU A 343 -3.87 -11.32 -26.10
CA LEU A 343 -3.85 -9.97 -26.63
C LEU A 343 -4.58 -10.03 -27.97
N THR A 344 -5.90 -10.20 -27.95
CA THR A 344 -6.69 -9.82 -29.12
C THR A 344 -6.55 -8.31 -29.26
N PRO A 345 -5.97 -7.79 -30.36
CA PRO A 345 -5.99 -6.36 -30.60
C PRO A 345 -7.46 -5.92 -30.66
N ALA A 346 -7.77 -4.83 -29.98
CA ALA A 346 -9.06 -4.18 -30.10
C ALA A 346 -9.35 -3.96 -31.60
N LEU A 347 -10.38 -4.64 -32.11
CA LEU A 347 -10.79 -4.60 -33.50
C LEU A 347 -10.99 -3.16 -34.00
N ASP A 348 -10.61 -2.96 -35.25
CA ASP A 348 -10.71 -1.73 -36.04
C ASP A 348 -12.00 -0.96 -35.80
N VAL A 349 -11.81 0.33 -35.49
CA VAL A 349 -12.88 1.32 -35.44
C VAL A 349 -13.17 1.76 -36.88
N GLU A 350 -13.97 0.97 -37.60
CA GLU A 350 -14.75 1.50 -38.72
C GLU A 350 -16.23 1.59 -38.34
N ALA A 351 -16.80 2.75 -38.70
CA ALA A 351 -18.11 3.22 -38.29
C ALA A 351 -19.23 2.23 -38.63
N ARG A 352 -20.00 1.81 -37.61
CA ARG A 352 -21.30 1.17 -37.83
C ARG A 352 -22.44 2.18 -37.62
N PRO A 353 -23.41 2.26 -38.56
CA PRO A 353 -24.53 3.19 -38.45
C PRO A 353 -25.54 2.68 -37.41
N ARG A 354 -26.27 3.63 -36.80
CA ARG A 354 -27.36 3.34 -35.84
C ARG A 354 -28.46 2.52 -36.52
N VAL A 355 -28.58 1.24 -36.16
CA VAL A 355 -29.71 0.38 -36.53
C VAL A 355 -30.52 0.04 -35.28
N LYS A 356 -31.83 0.26 -35.35
CA LYS A 356 -32.82 -0.05 -34.31
C LYS A 356 -32.75 -1.55 -33.95
N ARG A 357 -32.62 -1.85 -32.66
CA ARG A 357 -32.64 -3.22 -32.11
C ARG A 357 -33.95 -3.93 -32.51
N ARG A 358 -33.82 -4.98 -33.32
CA ARG A 358 -34.88 -5.99 -33.55
C ARG A 358 -34.54 -7.21 -32.70
N ARG A 359 -35.54 -7.68 -31.95
CA ARG A 359 -35.50 -8.85 -31.07
C ARG A 359 -35.11 -10.09 -31.88
N THR A 360 -34.08 -10.81 -31.47
CA THR A 360 -33.72 -12.14 -32.00
C THR A 360 -33.54 -13.10 -30.83
N GLU A 361 -34.02 -14.32 -31.05
CA GLU A 361 -34.26 -15.45 -30.13
C GLU A 361 -32.98 -16.00 -29.46
N PRO A 362 -33.10 -16.73 -28.33
CA PRO A 362 -31.96 -17.24 -27.58
C PRO A 362 -31.36 -18.49 -28.24
N VAL A 363 -30.02 -18.57 -28.20
CA VAL A 363 -29.26 -19.77 -28.56
C VAL A 363 -29.18 -20.67 -27.32
N GLU A 364 -29.68 -21.89 -27.44
CA GLU A 364 -29.67 -22.90 -26.38
C GLU A 364 -28.29 -23.55 -26.17
N ASN A 365 -27.94 -23.67 -24.88
CA ASN A 365 -27.26 -24.75 -24.17
C ASN A 365 -25.86 -25.25 -24.60
N VAL A 366 -24.87 -24.86 -23.79
CA VAL A 366 -23.91 -25.81 -23.22
C VAL A 366 -24.23 -25.92 -21.73
N GLU A 367 -24.83 -27.03 -21.32
CA GLU A 367 -25.08 -27.36 -19.91
C GLU A 367 -23.75 -27.72 -19.22
N THR A 368 -23.30 -26.85 -18.32
CA THR A 368 -22.58 -27.27 -17.11
C THR A 368 -23.32 -26.64 -15.94
N ALA A 369 -23.92 -27.48 -15.09
CA ALA A 369 -24.67 -27.07 -13.90
C ALA A 369 -23.89 -26.03 -13.07
N PRO A 370 -24.53 -25.00 -12.49
CA PRO A 370 -23.82 -24.11 -11.58
C PRO A 370 -23.58 -24.88 -10.27
N SER A 371 -22.36 -25.38 -10.10
CA SER A 371 -21.87 -25.77 -8.77
C SER A 371 -22.05 -24.57 -7.84
N GLN A 372 -22.43 -24.83 -6.59
CA GLN A 372 -22.67 -23.80 -5.58
C GLN A 372 -21.40 -22.95 -5.38
N HIS A 373 -21.33 -21.76 -5.98
CA HIS A 373 -20.17 -20.89 -5.91
C HIS A 373 -20.37 -19.81 -4.84
N SER A 374 -19.47 -19.75 -3.85
CA SER A 374 -19.38 -18.64 -2.90
C SER A 374 -18.74 -17.41 -3.56
N VAL A 375 -18.99 -16.21 -3.00
CA VAL A 375 -18.32 -14.96 -3.43
C VAL A 375 -16.80 -15.11 -3.56
N SER A 376 -16.16 -15.78 -2.60
CA SER A 376 -14.71 -16.00 -2.61
C SER A 376 -14.29 -16.88 -3.79
N SER A 377 -15.00 -18.00 -4.01
CA SER A 377 -14.71 -18.91 -5.15
C SER A 377 -14.91 -18.24 -6.50
N PHE A 378 -15.94 -17.41 -6.66
CA PHE A 378 -16.17 -16.64 -7.89
C PHE A 378 -15.03 -15.65 -8.13
N LEU A 379 -14.69 -14.82 -7.15
CA LEU A 379 -13.62 -13.84 -7.30
C LEU A 379 -12.26 -14.50 -7.55
N ALA A 380 -11.99 -15.64 -6.90
CA ALA A 380 -10.79 -16.43 -7.16
C ALA A 380 -10.78 -16.98 -8.59
N SER A 381 -11.93 -17.39 -9.14
CA SER A 381 -12.01 -17.89 -10.52
C SER A 381 -11.61 -16.85 -11.57
N LEU A 382 -11.74 -15.54 -11.27
CA LEU A 382 -11.33 -14.47 -12.17
C LEU A 382 -9.82 -14.47 -12.46
N ARG A 383 -8.98 -15.02 -11.57
CA ARG A 383 -7.55 -15.23 -11.82
C ARG A 383 -7.28 -16.14 -13.01
N ASN A 384 -8.19 -17.09 -13.26
CA ASN A 384 -8.08 -18.08 -14.30
C ASN A 384 -8.77 -17.66 -15.60
N MET A 385 -9.31 -16.43 -15.69
CA MET A 385 -9.95 -15.90 -16.89
C MET A 385 -8.95 -15.09 -17.74
N PRO A 386 -9.18 -14.97 -19.06
CA PRO A 386 -8.48 -13.99 -19.89
C PRO A 386 -8.71 -12.57 -19.38
N TYR A 387 -7.71 -11.69 -19.55
CA TYR A 387 -7.73 -10.30 -19.07
C TYR A 387 -9.03 -9.56 -19.42
N ALA A 388 -9.46 -9.60 -20.69
CA ALA A 388 -10.65 -8.89 -21.14
C ALA A 388 -11.93 -9.39 -20.43
N ALA A 389 -12.10 -10.71 -20.32
CA ALA A 389 -13.25 -11.31 -19.65
C ALA A 389 -13.25 -11.01 -18.15
N ALA A 390 -12.10 -11.11 -17.48
CA ALA A 390 -11.97 -10.77 -16.06
C ALA A 390 -12.32 -9.28 -15.82
N ARG A 391 -11.86 -8.39 -16.69
CA ARG A 391 -12.16 -6.95 -16.63
C ARG A 391 -13.64 -6.66 -16.83
N GLU A 392 -14.28 -7.32 -17.80
CA GLU A 392 -15.71 -7.19 -18.05
C GLU A 392 -16.54 -7.66 -16.86
N ASN A 393 -16.14 -8.72 -16.16
CA ASN A 393 -16.79 -9.17 -14.93
C ASN A 393 -16.68 -8.13 -13.80
N LEU A 394 -15.55 -7.45 -13.68
CA LEU A 394 -15.34 -6.45 -12.63
C LEU A 394 -16.11 -5.14 -12.88
N ILE A 395 -16.16 -4.66 -14.14
CA ILE A 395 -16.78 -3.37 -14.50
C ILE A 395 -18.31 -3.36 -14.24
N GLN A 396 -18.93 -4.52 -14.06
CA GLN A 396 -20.36 -4.60 -13.76
C GLN A 396 -20.69 -4.05 -12.37
N PHE A 397 -19.72 -4.01 -11.45
CA PHE A 397 -19.95 -3.58 -10.07
C PHE A 397 -20.02 -2.05 -9.95
N PRO A 398 -20.92 -1.51 -9.11
CA PRO A 398 -21.08 -0.08 -8.96
C PRO A 398 -19.80 0.56 -8.41
N GLY A 399 -19.36 1.64 -9.06
CA GLY A 399 -18.11 2.32 -8.71
C GLY A 399 -16.86 1.71 -9.33
N VAL A 400 -16.97 0.62 -10.08
CA VAL A 400 -15.86 0.00 -10.79
C VAL A 400 -15.83 0.44 -12.25
N GLY A 401 -14.95 1.39 -12.56
CA GLY A 401 -14.61 1.73 -13.94
C GLY A 401 -13.31 1.05 -14.41
N PRO A 402 -12.89 1.30 -15.67
CA PRO A 402 -11.63 0.81 -16.26
C PRO A 402 -10.44 0.80 -15.28
N LYS A 403 -10.11 1.96 -14.70
CA LYS A 403 -9.00 2.10 -13.74
C LYS A 403 -9.14 1.19 -12.52
N VAL A 404 -10.32 1.12 -11.91
CA VAL A 404 -10.53 0.32 -10.70
C VAL A 404 -10.42 -1.16 -11.04
N ALA A 405 -11.04 -1.61 -12.14
CA ALA A 405 -10.91 -2.98 -12.61
C ALA A 405 -9.44 -3.33 -12.88
N ASP A 406 -8.70 -2.48 -13.61
CA ASP A 406 -7.30 -2.73 -13.93
C ASP A 406 -6.40 -2.75 -12.67
N CYS A 407 -6.69 -1.96 -11.64
CA CYS A 407 -6.01 -2.07 -10.33
C CYS A 407 -6.23 -3.44 -9.70
N VAL A 408 -7.47 -3.93 -9.66
CA VAL A 408 -7.81 -5.24 -9.07
C VAL A 408 -7.17 -6.38 -9.89
N LEU A 409 -7.18 -6.27 -11.21
CA LEU A 409 -6.57 -7.26 -12.10
C LEU A 409 -5.06 -7.38 -11.86
N LEU A 410 -4.38 -6.23 -11.76
CA LEU A 410 -2.94 -6.17 -11.55
C LEU A 410 -2.53 -6.67 -10.15
N MET A 411 -3.27 -6.28 -9.11
CA MET A 411 -2.86 -6.44 -7.71
C MET A 411 -3.50 -7.64 -7.00
N SER A 412 -4.36 -8.40 -7.68
CA SER A 412 -5.08 -9.51 -7.05
C SER A 412 -5.47 -10.66 -8.00
N MET A 413 -5.68 -10.38 -9.30
CA MET A 413 -6.18 -11.39 -10.25
C MET A 413 -5.12 -11.96 -11.20
N ASP A 414 -3.84 -11.87 -10.85
CA ASP A 414 -2.74 -12.46 -11.62
C ASP A 414 -2.70 -12.02 -13.10
N GLN A 415 -3.06 -10.76 -13.38
CA GLN A 415 -2.97 -10.15 -14.72
C GLN A 415 -1.78 -9.17 -14.78
N PRO A 416 -0.53 -9.64 -14.92
CA PRO A 416 0.67 -8.81 -14.80
C PRO A 416 0.83 -7.76 -15.90
N SER A 417 0.09 -7.88 -17.01
CA SER A 417 0.06 -6.90 -18.11
C SER A 417 -0.97 -5.78 -17.90
N SER A 418 -1.82 -5.86 -16.87
CA SER A 418 -2.85 -4.85 -16.60
C SER A 418 -2.22 -3.51 -16.20
N ILE A 419 -2.66 -2.41 -16.83
CA ILE A 419 -2.13 -1.07 -16.58
C ILE A 419 -3.26 -0.13 -16.15
N PRO A 420 -3.35 0.20 -14.85
CA PRO A 420 -4.36 1.12 -14.35
C PRO A 420 -4.03 2.58 -14.71
N VAL A 421 -4.58 3.11 -15.81
CA VAL A 421 -4.29 4.49 -16.23
C VAL A 421 -5.09 5.51 -15.41
N ASP A 422 -4.40 6.22 -14.52
CA ASP A 422 -4.98 7.35 -13.78
C ASP A 422 -4.30 8.69 -14.16
N ARG A 423 -4.51 9.74 -13.36
CA ARG A 423 -3.89 11.04 -13.60
C ARG A 423 -2.35 10.97 -13.54
N HIS A 424 -1.76 10.21 -12.62
CA HIS A 424 -0.30 10.07 -12.54
C HIS A 424 0.23 9.35 -13.77
N VAL A 425 -0.47 8.31 -14.22
CA VAL A 425 -0.12 7.59 -15.45
C VAL A 425 -0.21 8.48 -16.68
N PHE A 426 -1.29 9.26 -16.81
CA PHE A 426 -1.39 10.26 -17.88
C PHE A 426 -0.25 11.28 -17.82
N ASN A 427 0.10 11.78 -16.62
CA ASN A 427 1.16 12.76 -16.45
C ASN A 427 2.52 12.22 -16.90
N PHE A 428 2.90 11.02 -16.48
CA PHE A 428 4.19 10.46 -16.87
C PHE A 428 4.18 9.98 -18.33
N ALA A 429 3.06 9.47 -18.84
CA ALA A 429 2.90 9.10 -20.24
C ALA A 429 3.09 10.32 -21.16
N GLU A 430 2.56 11.47 -20.77
CA GLU A 430 2.76 12.73 -21.47
C GLU A 430 4.20 13.23 -21.33
N ARG A 431 4.75 13.24 -20.11
CA ARG A 431 6.06 13.82 -19.81
C ARG A 431 7.22 13.02 -20.40
N TRP A 432 7.17 11.69 -20.32
CA TRP A 432 8.30 10.83 -20.67
C TRP A 432 8.12 10.10 -22.00
N TYR A 433 6.87 9.84 -22.42
CA TYR A 433 6.58 9.11 -23.67
C TYR A 433 5.89 9.97 -24.74
N GLY A 434 5.68 11.26 -24.48
CA GLY A 434 5.11 12.19 -25.46
C GLY A 434 3.65 11.91 -25.82
N MET A 435 2.90 11.16 -25.00
CA MET A 435 1.49 10.80 -25.25
C MET A 435 0.52 11.96 -24.92
N ARG A 436 0.77 13.13 -25.54
CA ARG A 436 0.05 14.38 -25.28
C ARG A 436 -1.44 14.28 -25.57
N GLY A 437 -2.26 14.90 -24.71
CA GLY A 437 -3.71 14.96 -24.89
C GLY A 437 -4.44 13.61 -24.78
N ALA A 438 -3.81 12.57 -24.24
CA ALA A 438 -4.52 11.30 -23.97
C ALA A 438 -5.59 11.47 -22.89
N SER A 439 -5.30 12.21 -21.82
CA SER A 439 -6.22 12.43 -20.68
C SER A 439 -7.55 13.10 -21.06
N THR A 440 -7.58 13.90 -22.12
CA THR A 440 -8.78 14.60 -22.58
C THR A 440 -9.66 13.75 -23.51
N ARG A 441 -9.15 12.61 -24.00
CA ARG A 441 -9.85 11.71 -24.94
C ARG A 441 -10.67 10.60 -24.25
N GLY A 442 -10.84 10.70 -22.93
CA GLY A 442 -11.65 9.76 -22.14
C GLY A 442 -11.20 8.31 -22.30
N HIS A 443 -12.14 7.39 -22.52
CA HIS A 443 -11.85 5.96 -22.67
C HIS A 443 -10.86 5.65 -23.80
N LYS A 444 -10.94 6.35 -24.94
CA LYS A 444 -10.00 6.13 -26.05
C LYS A 444 -8.57 6.47 -25.65
N GLY A 445 -8.38 7.56 -24.92
CA GLY A 445 -7.07 7.95 -24.42
C GLY A 445 -6.54 7.02 -23.32
N TYR A 446 -7.42 6.49 -22.48
CA TYR A 446 -7.08 5.45 -21.50
C TYR A 446 -6.49 4.22 -22.19
N GLU A 447 -7.23 3.64 -23.14
CA GLU A 447 -6.82 2.40 -23.81
C GLU A 447 -5.56 2.59 -24.67
N GLU A 448 -5.39 3.76 -25.30
CA GLU A 448 -4.18 4.07 -26.06
C GLU A 448 -2.93 4.08 -25.16
N VAL A 449 -3.00 4.74 -24.00
CA VAL A 449 -1.87 4.77 -23.05
C VAL A 449 -1.57 3.37 -22.53
N ALA A 450 -2.60 2.63 -22.11
CA ALA A 450 -2.44 1.27 -21.60
C ALA A 450 -1.85 0.34 -22.66
N SER A 451 -2.34 0.41 -23.91
CA SER A 451 -1.81 -0.41 -25.02
C SER A 451 -0.36 -0.08 -25.32
N LYS A 452 -0.01 1.20 -25.48
CA LYS A 452 1.37 1.60 -25.79
C LYS A 452 2.36 1.15 -24.71
N LEU A 453 2.01 1.30 -23.44
CA LEU A 453 2.88 0.85 -22.34
C LEU A 453 2.99 -0.68 -22.28
N ARG A 454 1.93 -1.43 -22.63
CA ARG A 454 2.00 -2.88 -22.83
C ARG A 454 2.90 -3.27 -24.01
N ASP A 455 2.86 -2.53 -25.11
CA ASP A 455 3.73 -2.81 -26.28
C ASP A 455 5.22 -2.63 -25.94
N ILE A 456 5.52 -1.68 -25.04
CA ILE A 456 6.88 -1.43 -24.56
C ILE A 456 7.34 -2.56 -23.64
N TRP A 457 6.63 -2.86 -22.56
CA TRP A 457 7.11 -3.76 -21.49
C TRP A 457 6.59 -5.20 -21.58
N GLY A 458 5.68 -5.47 -22.52
CA GLY A 458 5.13 -6.78 -22.79
C GLY A 458 4.21 -7.29 -21.68
N ALA A 459 4.35 -8.57 -21.41
CA ALA A 459 3.45 -9.32 -20.55
C ALA A 459 3.43 -8.93 -19.07
N TRP A 460 4.51 -8.32 -18.60
CA TRP A 460 4.62 -7.86 -17.22
C TRP A 460 4.57 -6.34 -17.12
N ALA A 461 3.94 -5.69 -18.11
CA ALA A 461 3.90 -4.23 -18.21
C ALA A 461 3.26 -3.53 -17.01
N GLY A 462 2.34 -4.16 -16.30
CA GLY A 462 1.76 -3.63 -15.06
C GLY A 462 2.76 -3.52 -13.92
N TRP A 463 3.72 -4.45 -13.86
CA TRP A 463 4.84 -4.42 -12.90
C TRP A 463 5.90 -3.39 -13.28
N ALA A 464 6.21 -3.24 -14.58
CA ALA A 464 7.08 -2.14 -15.02
C ALA A 464 6.44 -0.77 -14.74
N HIS A 465 5.14 -0.66 -15.03
CA HIS A 465 4.32 0.52 -14.76
C HIS A 465 4.40 0.96 -13.29
N SER A 466 4.39 0.03 -12.31
CA SER A 466 4.38 0.40 -10.89
C SER A 466 5.65 1.12 -10.43
N VAL A 467 6.79 0.86 -11.07
CA VAL A 467 8.05 1.57 -10.82
C VAL A 467 7.91 3.04 -11.26
N LEU A 468 7.42 3.28 -12.47
CA LEU A 468 7.24 4.64 -12.99
C LEU A 468 6.11 5.39 -12.31
N PHE A 469 5.04 4.69 -11.92
CA PHE A 469 3.99 5.25 -11.07
C PHE A 469 4.58 5.73 -9.74
N THR A 470 5.37 4.90 -9.07
CA THR A 470 6.05 5.25 -7.81
C THR A 470 6.98 6.45 -7.99
N ALA A 471 7.71 6.52 -9.11
CA ALA A 471 8.56 7.66 -9.45
C ALA A 471 7.80 8.99 -9.60
N GLU A 472 6.52 8.96 -10.00
CA GLU A 472 5.66 10.15 -10.14
C GLU A 472 4.99 10.55 -8.80
N LEU A 473 4.98 9.67 -7.80
CA LEU A 473 4.40 9.98 -6.49
C LEU A 473 5.30 10.94 -5.72
N ARG A 474 4.73 12.07 -5.28
CA ARG A 474 5.43 13.06 -4.44
C ARG A 474 6.02 12.45 -3.16
N ALA A 475 5.38 11.41 -2.61
CA ALA A 475 5.83 10.71 -1.42
C ALA A 475 7.21 10.04 -1.58
N PHE A 476 7.64 9.80 -2.82
CA PHE A 476 8.92 9.17 -3.16
C PHE A 476 9.84 10.09 -3.97
N ALA A 477 9.53 11.39 -4.05
CA ALA A 477 10.32 12.35 -4.83
C ALA A 477 11.80 12.37 -4.41
N GLU A 478 12.07 12.24 -3.11
CA GLU A 478 13.41 12.25 -2.51
C GLU A 478 13.96 10.82 -2.25
N PHE A 479 13.16 9.77 -2.48
CA PHE A 479 13.57 8.39 -2.18
C PHE A 479 14.77 7.98 -3.02
N GLY A 480 15.80 7.45 -2.35
CA GLY A 480 17.04 6.99 -2.99
C GLY A 480 17.89 8.10 -3.63
N GLN A 481 17.62 9.38 -3.33
CA GLN A 481 18.53 10.46 -3.72
C GLN A 481 19.67 10.59 -2.70
N PRO A 482 20.91 10.87 -3.13
CA PRO A 482 21.98 11.25 -2.22
C PRO A 482 21.51 12.45 -1.40
N SER A 483 21.56 12.35 -0.08
CA SER A 483 21.27 13.46 0.81
C SER A 483 22.21 14.62 0.43
N LEU A 484 21.64 15.70 -0.10
CA LEU A 484 22.36 16.97 -0.15
C LEU A 484 22.59 17.38 1.30
N VAL A 485 23.80 17.15 1.80
CA VAL A 485 24.29 17.76 3.03
C VAL A 485 23.99 19.24 2.92
N LYS A 486 23.02 19.73 3.71
CA LYS A 486 22.84 21.16 3.90
C LYS A 486 24.16 21.65 4.48
N LYS A 487 24.99 22.32 3.67
CA LYS A 487 26.11 23.09 4.19
C LYS A 487 25.52 24.07 5.18
N GLU A 488 25.81 23.88 6.46
CA GLU A 488 25.66 24.93 7.45
C GLU A 488 26.57 26.08 7.00
N GLU A 489 25.97 27.17 6.51
CA GLU A 489 26.68 28.43 6.39
C GLU A 489 26.93 28.93 7.81
N GLN A 490 28.14 28.67 8.31
CA GLN A 490 28.71 29.40 9.44
C GLN A 490 28.80 30.87 9.03
N GLY A 491 28.03 31.70 9.75
CA GLY A 491 27.75 33.06 9.39
C GLY A 491 28.94 34.01 9.50
N ASP A 492 28.81 35.13 8.79
CA ASP A 492 29.51 36.36 9.13
C ASP A 492 28.47 37.44 9.47
N ARG A 493 28.62 38.02 10.66
CA ARG A 493 27.75 39.08 11.17
C ARG A 493 28.09 40.38 10.45
N ALA A 494 27.14 40.94 9.71
CA ALA A 494 27.17 42.36 9.33
C ALA A 494 25.82 43.04 9.58
N VAL A 495 25.92 44.22 10.17
CA VAL A 495 24.92 45.10 10.79
C VAL A 495 23.87 45.63 9.78
N PRO A 496 22.59 45.86 10.16
CA PRO A 496 21.59 46.39 9.24
C PRO A 496 21.77 47.90 9.03
N VAL A 497 22.16 48.31 7.82
CA VAL A 497 22.25 49.72 7.42
C VAL A 497 21.22 50.05 6.33
N ALA A 498 20.37 51.01 6.68
CA ALA A 498 19.62 51.98 5.88
C ALA A 498 19.25 51.68 4.40
N LYS A 499 17.94 51.80 4.13
CA LYS A 499 17.34 52.00 2.80
C LYS A 499 17.79 53.31 2.15
N ARG A 500 18.02 53.28 0.82
CA ARG A 500 17.58 54.21 -0.28
C ARG A 500 18.64 54.34 -1.40
N PRO A 501 18.32 54.85 -2.63
CA PRO A 501 17.06 54.85 -3.40
C PRO A 501 17.23 54.72 -4.95
N LEU A 502 16.11 54.88 -5.69
CA LEU A 502 15.95 55.33 -7.12
C LEU A 502 16.27 54.30 -8.24
N LEU A 503 15.51 54.15 -9.34
CA LEU A 503 14.68 55.09 -10.11
C LEU A 503 13.47 54.40 -10.77
N GLN A 504 12.36 55.13 -10.81
CA GLN A 504 11.19 54.88 -11.66
C GLN A 504 11.47 55.29 -13.12
N GLN A 505 10.86 54.59 -14.07
CA GLN A 505 10.32 55.23 -15.27
C GLN A 505 8.81 54.98 -15.37
N ALA A 506 8.11 56.09 -15.57
CA ALA A 506 6.68 56.29 -15.46
C ALA A 506 5.95 56.12 -16.80
N LYS A 507 4.64 55.82 -16.75
CA LYS A 507 3.64 56.29 -17.72
C LYS A 507 2.29 56.60 -17.04
N SER A 508 2.07 57.91 -16.83
CA SER A 508 0.85 58.75 -17.01
C SER A 508 -0.59 58.25 -16.71
N ALA A 509 -1.14 58.74 -15.57
CA ALA A 509 -2.38 59.53 -15.27
C ALA A 509 -3.72 59.40 -16.07
N PRO A 510 -4.89 59.93 -15.59
CA PRO A 510 -5.32 60.44 -14.24
C PRO A 510 -6.62 59.76 -13.69
N ALA A 511 -6.78 59.52 -12.38
CA ALA A 511 -7.38 60.34 -11.30
C ALA A 511 -8.92 60.60 -11.35
N ALA A 512 -9.64 60.07 -10.35
CA ALA A 512 -10.72 60.78 -9.64
C ALA A 512 -10.91 60.20 -8.23
N VAL A 513 -10.92 61.09 -7.25
CA VAL A 513 -10.88 60.88 -5.79
C VAL A 513 -12.29 61.00 -5.21
N LYS A 514 -12.61 60.22 -4.16
CA LYS A 514 -13.40 60.76 -3.04
C LYS A 514 -13.01 60.11 -1.71
N VAL A 515 -12.83 61.00 -0.76
CA VAL A 515 -12.30 60.86 0.62
C VAL A 515 -13.47 60.62 1.58
N GLU A 516 -13.17 59.97 2.71
CA GLU A 516 -13.68 60.21 4.10
C GLU A 516 -13.80 58.86 4.86
N ALA A 517 -13.55 58.70 6.15
CA ALA A 517 -12.82 59.46 7.17
C ALA A 517 -12.67 58.53 8.40
N LYS A 518 -11.61 58.75 9.18
CA LYS A 518 -11.44 58.54 10.63
C LYS A 518 -11.63 57.15 11.29
N GLN A 519 -10.51 56.66 11.85
CA GLN A 519 -10.38 55.81 13.05
C GLN A 519 -10.84 56.57 14.33
N PRO A 520 -10.66 56.09 15.60
CA PRO A 520 -10.09 54.82 16.12
C PRO A 520 -10.85 54.20 17.32
N GLY A 521 -10.37 53.06 17.84
CA GLY A 521 -10.47 52.81 19.28
C GLY A 521 -10.58 51.37 19.76
N LEU A 522 -9.45 50.86 20.26
CA LEU A 522 -9.28 50.13 21.52
C LEU A 522 -9.75 48.67 21.68
N ALA A 523 -8.80 47.90 22.21
CA ALA A 523 -8.84 46.51 22.63
C ALA A 523 -9.63 46.29 23.93
N PHE A 524 -10.12 45.07 24.19
CA PHE A 524 -9.60 44.18 25.25
C PHE A 524 -10.26 42.78 25.24
N SER A 525 -9.53 41.86 25.85
CA SER A 525 -9.79 40.45 26.18
C SER A 525 -11.11 40.14 26.88
N SER A 526 -11.70 38.96 26.64
CA SER A 526 -11.78 37.86 27.65
C SER A 526 -12.85 36.81 27.33
N THR A 527 -12.49 35.57 27.63
CA THR A 527 -13.25 34.32 27.59
C THR A 527 -14.40 34.30 28.60
N VAL A 528 -15.57 33.77 28.22
CA VAL A 528 -16.48 33.06 29.14
C VAL A 528 -17.34 32.04 28.39
N ASN A 529 -17.35 30.81 28.91
CA ASN A 529 -18.30 29.74 28.64
C ASN A 529 -19.68 30.08 29.24
N ALA A 530 -20.77 29.61 28.59
CA ALA A 530 -21.82 28.76 29.18
C ALA A 530 -23.17 28.86 28.44
N SER A 531 -23.55 27.74 27.81
CA SER A 531 -24.72 26.92 28.13
C SER A 531 -26.19 27.43 28.01
N VAL A 532 -26.95 26.60 27.28
CA VAL A 532 -28.38 26.18 27.38
C VAL A 532 -29.52 27.06 26.82
N LYS A 533 -30.45 26.31 26.20
CA LYS A 533 -31.88 26.54 25.86
C LYS A 533 -32.06 27.13 24.46
N GLY A 534 -32.69 26.46 23.49
CA GLY A 534 -33.79 25.51 23.55
C GLY A 534 -35.03 26.19 23.00
N SER A 535 -35.47 25.86 21.78
CA SER A 535 -36.87 25.98 21.38
C SER A 535 -37.11 25.37 19.99
N VAL A 536 -38.30 24.78 19.93
CA VAL A 536 -38.94 24.01 18.87
C VAL A 536 -39.49 24.95 17.79
N SER A 537 -39.45 24.56 16.50
CA SER A 537 -40.66 24.52 15.64
C SER A 537 -40.41 24.16 14.16
N LYS A 538 -41.13 23.12 13.75
CA LYS A 538 -41.92 22.92 12.52
C LYS A 538 -41.37 23.35 11.14
N ALA A 539 -41.09 22.30 10.35
CA ALA A 539 -41.73 21.94 9.08
C ALA A 539 -41.94 23.04 8.00
N ALA A 540 -41.30 22.84 6.84
CA ALA A 540 -41.95 23.03 5.54
C ALA A 540 -41.24 22.20 4.45
N SER A 541 -42.04 21.40 3.77
CA SER A 541 -41.78 20.69 2.52
C SER A 541 -41.48 21.66 1.36
N SER A 542 -40.52 21.33 0.50
CA SER A 542 -40.75 21.26 -0.95
C SER A 542 -39.55 20.64 -1.67
N SER A 543 -39.86 19.75 -2.60
CA SER A 543 -38.91 19.06 -3.46
C SER A 543 -38.61 19.85 -4.73
N MET A 544 -37.36 19.71 -5.18
CA MET A 544 -36.90 19.58 -6.57
C MET A 544 -37.15 20.69 -7.61
N ALA A 545 -36.12 20.84 -8.45
CA ALA A 545 -36.11 21.46 -9.78
C ALA A 545 -35.90 22.98 -9.84
N GLU A 546 -34.67 23.43 -9.59
CA GLU A 546 -33.97 24.45 -10.42
C GLU A 546 -32.60 24.76 -9.80
N ARG A 547 -31.52 24.15 -10.34
CA ARG A 547 -30.13 24.68 -10.33
C ARG A 547 -29.16 23.68 -10.96
N VAL A 548 -29.32 23.45 -12.26
CA VAL A 548 -28.25 22.92 -13.11
C VAL A 548 -28.16 23.83 -14.33
N LYS A 549 -27.32 24.86 -14.23
CA LYS A 549 -26.65 25.53 -15.36
C LYS A 549 -25.67 26.55 -14.78
N GLY A 550 -24.40 26.41 -15.16
CA GLY A 550 -23.38 27.45 -14.99
C GLY A 550 -22.38 27.20 -13.85
N ARG A 551 -21.32 26.44 -14.15
CA ARG A 551 -19.94 26.75 -13.72
C ARG A 551 -18.93 25.81 -14.39
N ARG A 552 -18.75 26.03 -15.70
CA ARG A 552 -17.46 25.83 -16.39
C ARG A 552 -16.95 27.22 -16.72
N SER A 553 -15.89 27.68 -16.05
CA SER A 553 -14.81 28.52 -16.61
C SER A 553 -14.02 29.26 -15.51
N ARG A 554 -12.70 29.25 -15.71
CA ARG A 554 -11.65 30.14 -15.15
C ARG A 554 -11.26 29.95 -13.67
N VAL A 555 -10.06 29.39 -13.48
CA VAL A 555 -8.97 30.10 -12.79
C VAL A 555 -7.68 29.83 -13.59
N ILE A 556 -6.92 30.90 -13.76
CA ILE A 556 -5.63 31.05 -14.46
C ILE A 556 -4.54 30.24 -13.75
#